data_AF-A0A852N405-F1
#
_entry.id   AF-A0A852N405-F1
#
_cell.length_a   1.000
_cell.length_b   1.000
_cell.length_c   1.000
_cell.angle_alpha   90.00
_cell.angle_beta   90.00
_cell.angle_gamma   90.00
#
_symmetry.space_group_name_H-M   'P 1'
#
loop_
_entity.id
_entity.type
_entity.pdbx_description
1 polymer ?
#
loop_
_entity_poly.entity_id
_entity_poly.type
_entity_poly.pdbx_seq_one_letter_code
_entity_poly.pdbx_strand_id
1 'polypeptide(L)' 'YQYLSRYKQKENIDQFTFLPGMIKGAEKECLACLMEFCGRRDPSWTELSNFTHFLNFQLRNCEKSVFCSSVAGWEFHGF' A
#
# COMPACT_ATOMS: atom_id res chain seq x y z
N TYR A 1 -3.47 3.46 0.46
CA TYR A 1 -4.65 2.99 -0.29
C TYR A 1 -4.28 2.25 -1.57
N GLN A 2 -3.66 2.89 -2.57
CA GLN A 2 -3.44 2.28 -3.89
C GLN A 2 -2.65 0.96 -3.90
N TYR A 3 -1.71 0.75 -2.97
CA TYR A 3 -1.07 -0.55 -2.78
C TYR A 3 -2.06 -1.60 -2.28
N LEU A 4 -2.81 -1.30 -1.21
CA LEU A 4 -3.81 -2.21 -0.65
C LEU A 4 -4.93 -2.55 -1.64
N SER A 5 -5.39 -1.58 -2.43
CA SER A 5 -6.44 -1.82 -3.42
C SER A 5 -5.99 -2.81 -4.50
N ARG A 6 -4.75 -2.68 -4.97
CA ARG A 6 -4.14 -3.60 -5.95
C ARG A 6 -3.87 -4.98 -5.36
N TYR A 7 -3.33 -5.00 -4.14
CA TYR A 7 -3.12 -6.23 -3.38
C TYR A 7 -4.42 -7.01 -3.19
N LYS A 8 -5.51 -6.32 -2.82
CA LYS A 8 -6.86 -6.91 -2.70
C LYS A 8 -7.36 -7.49 -4.02
N GLN A 9 -7.06 -6.83 -5.14
CA GLN A 9 -7.41 -7.28 -6.49
C GLN A 9 -6.48 -8.38 -7.01
N LYS A 10 -5.49 -8.81 -6.23
CA LYS A 10 -4.45 -9.77 -6.63
C LYS A 10 -3.69 -9.32 -7.89
N GLU A 11 -3.57 -8.02 -8.08
CA GLU A 11 -2.72 -7.46 -9.14
C GLU A 11 -1.25 -7.70 -8.79
N ASN A 12 -0.42 -7.90 -9.82
CA ASN A 12 1.02 -7.87 -9.63
C ASN A 12 1.44 -6.43 -9.27
N ILE A 13 2.11 -6.28 -8.13
CA ILE A 13 2.59 -4.99 -7.61
C ILE A 13 4.12 -4.86 -7.68
N ASP A 14 4.84 -5.83 -8.26
CA ASP A 14 6.32 -5.84 -8.35
C ASP A 14 6.86 -4.60 -9.07
N GLN A 15 6.10 -4.10 -10.05
CA GLN A 15 6.46 -2.94 -10.88
C GLN A 15 5.64 -1.69 -10.54
N PHE A 16 4.92 -1.71 -9.43
CA PHE A 16 4.12 -0.58 -8.99
C PHE A 16 4.93 0.33 -8.07
N THR A 17 4.91 1.63 -8.35
CA THR A 17 5.44 2.67 -7.46
C THR A 17 4.40 3.76 -7.33
N PHE A 18 4.21 4.28 -6.12
CA PHE A 18 3.28 5.37 -5.90
C PHE A 18 3.82 6.66 -6.50
N LEU A 19 3.00 7.30 -7.35
CA LEU A 19 3.28 8.61 -7.91
C LEU A 19 2.48 9.68 -7.16
N PRO A 20 3.12 10.62 -6.46
CA PRO A 20 2.44 11.74 -5.82
C PRO A 20 1.56 12.51 -6.82
N GLY A 21 0.32 12.83 -6.42
CA GLY A 21 -0.65 13.53 -7.27
C GLY A 21 -1.47 12.63 -8.21
N MET A 22 -1.05 11.39 -8.46
CA MET A 22 -1.82 10.40 -9.23
C MET A 22 -2.70 9.56 -8.32
N ILE A 23 -3.69 10.19 -7.67
CA ILE A 23 -4.63 9.50 -6.77
C ILE A 23 -5.70 8.78 -7.61
N LYS A 24 -5.97 7.52 -7.26
CA LYS A 24 -7.04 6.71 -7.85
C LYS A 24 -8.05 6.28 -6.79
N GLY A 25 -9.30 6.11 -7.20
CA GLY A 25 -10.42 5.61 -6.38
C GLY A 25 -11.16 6.69 -5.59
N ALA A 26 -12.35 6.34 -5.13
CA ALA A 26 -13.20 7.23 -4.32
C ALA A 26 -12.89 7.13 -2.81
N GLU A 27 -13.21 8.18 -2.05
CA GLU A 27 -12.97 8.23 -0.60
C GLU A 27 -13.64 7.08 0.15
N LYS A 28 -14.87 6.71 -0.25
CA LYS A 28 -15.60 5.58 0.34
C LYS A 28 -14.88 4.24 0.13
N GLU A 29 -14.32 4.02 -1.04
CA GLU A 29 -13.56 2.81 -1.37
C GLU A 29 -12.24 2.77 -0.60
N CYS A 30 -11.60 3.93 -0.46
CA CYS A 30 -10.41 4.11 0.36
C CYS A 30 -10.68 3.72 1.82
N LEU A 31 -11.72 4.28 2.42
CA LEU A 31 -12.09 3.99 3.80
C LEU A 31 -12.43 2.51 3.99
N ALA A 32 -13.27 1.93 3.13
CA ALA A 32 -13.62 0.52 3.20
C ALA A 32 -12.39 -0.41 3.12
N CYS A 33 -11.46 -0.10 2.22
CA CYS A 33 -10.21 -0.84 2.08
C CYS A 33 -9.33 -0.70 3.34
N LEU A 34 -9.20 0.50 3.90
CA LEU A 34 -8.43 0.70 5.13
C LEU A 34 -9.03 -0.06 6.32
N MET A 35 -10.35 -0.04 6.48
CA MET A 35 -11.04 -0.78 7.55
C MET A 35 -10.80 -2.30 7.42
N GLU A 36 -10.82 -2.84 6.20
CA GLU A 36 -10.56 -4.26 5.94
C GLU A 36 -9.14 -4.69 6.34
N PHE A 37 -8.13 -3.87 6.03
CA PHE A 37 -6.73 -4.22 6.25
C PHE A 37 -6.14 -3.76 7.59
N CYS A 38 -6.81 -2.87 8.33
CA CYS A 38 -6.28 -2.37 9.60
C CYS A 38 -6.26 -3.44 10.72
N GLY A 39 -6.89 -4.61 10.51
CA GLY A 39 -6.86 -5.73 11.45
C GLY A 39 -7.71 -5.54 12.71
N ARG A 40 -8.55 -4.49 12.75
CA ARG A 40 -9.48 -4.18 13.84
C ARG A 40 -10.91 -4.23 13.32
N ARG A 41 -11.83 -4.80 14.11
CA ARG A 41 -13.24 -4.97 13.71
C ARG A 41 -14.00 -3.65 13.62
N ASP A 42 -13.71 -2.71 14.52
CA ASP A 42 -14.33 -1.39 14.58
C ASP A 42 -13.28 -0.35 14.99
N PRO A 43 -12.40 0.06 14.06
CA PRO A 43 -11.30 0.95 14.36
C PRO A 43 -11.78 2.39 14.57
N SER A 44 -11.22 3.06 15.57
CA SER A 44 -11.31 4.51 15.71
C SER A 44 -10.55 5.23 14.57
N TRP A 45 -10.88 6.50 14.34
CA TRP A 45 -10.13 7.34 13.39
C TRP A 45 -8.64 7.45 13.72
N THR A 46 -8.28 7.45 15.00
CA THR A 46 -6.88 7.45 15.45
C THR A 46 -6.18 6.14 15.10
N GLU A 47 -6.83 4.99 15.25
CA GLU A 47 -6.26 3.70 14.83
C GLU A 47 -6.06 3.63 13.32
N LEU A 48 -7.03 4.10 12.52
CA LEU A 48 -6.88 4.21 11.07
C LEU A 48 -5.73 5.15 10.67
N SER A 49 -5.61 6.30 11.33
CA SER A 49 -4.51 7.26 11.12
C SER A 49 -3.15 6.63 11.44
N ASN A 50 -3.03 5.95 12.59
CA ASN A 50 -1.80 5.26 12.96
C ASN A 50 -1.43 4.15 11.98
N PHE A 51 -2.41 3.33 11.58
CA PHE A 51 -2.23 2.27 10.58
C PHE A 51 -1.76 2.84 9.24
N THR A 52 -2.42 3.87 8.73
CA THR A 52 -2.07 4.49 7.45
C THR A 52 -0.70 5.14 7.48
N HIS A 53 -0.33 5.82 8.56
CA HIS A 53 1.02 6.37 8.72
C HIS A 53 2.09 5.29 8.76
N PHE A 54 1.88 4.24 9.56
CA PHE A 54 2.80 3.11 9.64
C PHE A 54 2.99 2.46 8.26
N LEU A 55 1.89 2.11 7.60
CA LEU A 55 1.92 1.46 6.28
C LEU A 55 2.60 2.36 5.24
N ASN A 56 2.27 3.65 5.21
CA ASN A 56 2.90 4.61 4.30
C ASN A 56 4.41 4.70 4.53
N PHE A 57 4.86 4.71 5.78
CA PHE A 57 6.29 4.71 6.10
C PHE A 57 6.99 3.44 5.58
N GLN A 58 6.40 2.27 5.82
CA GLN A 58 6.95 0.99 5.35
C GLN A 58 7.02 0.93 3.82
N LEU A 59 5.94 1.29 3.12
CA LEU A 59 5.88 1.27 1.65
C LEU A 59 6.90 2.23 1.03
N ARG A 60 7.04 3.44 1.56
CA ARG A 60 8.04 4.41 1.08
C ARG A 60 9.48 3.94 1.27
N ASN A 61 9.74 3.15 2.30
CA ASN A 61 11.05 2.54 2.49
C ASN A 61 11.23 1.33 1.55
N CYS A 62 10.17 0.54 1.34
CA CYS A 62 10.17 -0.58 0.40
C CYS A 62 10.48 -0.12 -1.03
N GLU A 63 9.84 0.94 -1.52
CA GLU A 63 10.09 1.53 -2.85
C GLU A 63 11.55 1.95 -3.07
N LYS A 64 12.30 2.24 -2.00
CA LYS A 64 13.70 2.64 -2.03
C LYS A 64 14.67 1.49 -1.75
N SER A 65 14.13 0.30 -1.48
CA SER A 65 14.91 -0.89 -1.21
C SER A 65 15.63 -1.36 -2.47
N VAL A 66 16.82 -1.94 -2.29
CA VAL A 66 17.56 -2.58 -3.39
C VAL A 66 16.74 -3.70 -4.06
N PHE A 67 15.86 -4.36 -3.29
CA PHE A 67 14.98 -5.41 -3.77
C PHE A 67 13.90 -4.92 -4.74
N CYS A 68 13.61 -3.62 -4.79
CA CYS A 68 12.67 -3.03 -5.76
C CYS A 68 13.39 -2.29 -6.90
N SER A 69 14.73 -2.40 -6.99
CA SER A 69 15.52 -1.73 -8.02
C SER A 69 15.40 -2.42 -9.38
N SER A 70 15.66 -1.69 -10.48
CA SER A 70 15.71 -2.29 -11.82
C SER A 70 16.84 -3.30 -12.02
N VAL A 71 17.86 -3.27 -11.16
CA VAL A 71 19.05 -4.13 -11.26
C VAL A 71 18.84 -5.48 -10.58
N ALA A 72 18.26 -5.47 -9.37
CA ALA A 72 18.07 -6.69 -8.57
C ALA A 72 16.60 -7.13 -8.49
N GLY A 73 15.63 -6.24 -8.68
CA GLY A 73 14.23 -6.52 -8.39
C GLY A 73 13.57 -7.57 -9.27
N TRP A 74 14.10 -7.85 -10.46
CA TRP A 74 13.64 -8.95 -11.30
C TRP A 74 13.97 -10.34 -10.70
N GLU A 75 14.92 -10.43 -9.76
CA GLU A 75 15.22 -11.67 -9.04
C GLU A 75 14.26 -11.89 -7.85
N PHE A 76 13.55 -10.85 -7.43
CA PHE A 76 12.73 -10.83 -6.22
C PHE A 76 11.25 -10.55 -6.52
N HIS A 77 10.71 -11.17 -7.57
CA HIS A 77 9.27 -11.13 -7.86
C HIS A 77 8.45 -11.64 -6.67
N GLY A 78 7.42 -10.88 -6.27
CA GLY A 78 6.58 -11.18 -5.11
C GLY A 78 7.13 -10.73 -3.75
N PHE A 79 8.24 -9.99 -3.72
CA PHE A 79 8.73 -9.25 -2.54
C PHE A 79 7.85 -8.02 -2.25
#